data_AF-A0A934PP88-F1
#
_entry.id   AF-A0A934PP88-F1
#
_cell.length_a   1.000
_cell.length_b   1.000
_cell.length_c   1.000
_cell.angle_alpha   90.00
_cell.angle_beta   90.00
_cell.angle_gamma   90.00
#
_symmetry.space_group_name_H-M   'P 1'
#
loop_
_entity.id
_entity.type
_entity.pdbx_description
1 polymer ?
#
loop_
_entity_poly.entity_id
_entity_poly.type
_entity_poly.pdbx_seq_one_letter_code
_entity_poly.pdbx_strand_id
1 'polypeptide(L)'
;MPTNKLTTFSVISLLVIFLALIRAFETHIFYDPFLVFFKEDFKNAPLPKFDSWKLVLNILLRYLLNTMLSLAIIFVVFKKKALVQFTAILYLFFFVILFSGFYFLLSSKTTVNVWLLFYVRRFLIQPIFVLLFVPALYYQEQKEKNNI
;
A
#
# COMPACT_ATOMS: atom_id res chain seq x y z
N MET A 1 -26.59 -1.33 -9.78
CA MET A 1 -27.18 0.03 -9.68
C MET A 1 -26.48 0.93 -10.70
N PRO A 2 -27.22 1.59 -11.61
CA PRO A 2 -26.65 2.58 -12.52
C PRO A 2 -26.28 3.81 -11.71
N THR A 3 -25.05 3.87 -11.19
CA THR A 3 -24.59 5.04 -10.43
C THR A 3 -24.34 6.19 -11.40
N ASN A 4 -25.02 7.31 -11.19
CA ASN A 4 -24.77 8.56 -11.91
C ASN A 4 -23.28 8.91 -11.82
N LYS A 5 -22.67 9.37 -12.91
CA LYS A 5 -21.22 9.68 -12.97
C LYS A 5 -20.75 10.53 -11.78
N LEU A 6 -21.61 11.44 -11.31
CA LEU A 6 -21.40 12.28 -10.13
C LEU A 6 -21.26 11.47 -8.83
N THR A 7 -22.16 10.52 -8.58
CA THR A 7 -22.12 9.68 -7.37
C THR A 7 -20.87 8.80 -7.30
N THR A 8 -20.41 8.28 -8.44
CA THR A 8 -19.16 7.51 -8.52
C THR A 8 -17.96 8.37 -8.15
N PHE A 9 -17.89 9.60 -8.66
CA PHE A 9 -16.80 10.53 -8.35
C PHE A 9 -16.78 10.92 -6.87
N SER A 10 -17.94 11.20 -6.27
CA SER A 10 -18.06 11.51 -4.84
C SER A 10 -17.56 10.34 -3.96
N VAL A 11 -17.93 9.09 -4.30
CA VAL A 11 -17.47 7.91 -3.55
C VAL A 11 -15.96 7.72 -3.67
N ILE A 12 -15.39 7.87 -4.87
CA ILE A 12 -13.93 7.77 -5.07
C ILE A 12 -13.21 8.86 -4.26
N SER A 13 -13.70 10.10 -4.31
CA SER A 13 -13.12 11.20 -3.53
C SER A 13 -13.12 10.90 -2.03
N LEU A 14 -14.23 10.38 -1.50
CA LEU A 14 -14.32 9.96 -0.10
C LEU A 14 -13.31 8.85 0.24
N LEU A 15 -13.16 7.84 -0.61
CA LEU A 15 -12.18 6.76 -0.41
C LEU A 15 -10.74 7.27 -0.44
N VAL A 16 -10.43 8.22 -1.32
CA VAL A 16 -9.12 8.88 -1.39
C VAL A 16 -8.87 9.71 -0.13
N ILE A 17 -9.88 10.39 0.40
CA ILE A 17 -9.77 11.09 1.68
C ILE A 17 -9.45 10.09 2.81
N PHE A 18 -10.11 8.93 2.85
CA PHE A 18 -9.79 7.91 3.85
C PHE A 18 -8.35 7.39 3.72
N LEU A 19 -7.86 7.15 2.49
CA LEU A 19 -6.44 6.83 2.27
C LEU A 19 -5.50 7.94 2.79
N ALA A 20 -5.84 9.20 2.53
CA ALA A 20 -5.09 10.34 3.02
C ALA A 20 -5.12 10.46 4.54
N LEU A 21 -6.24 10.14 5.19
CA LEU A 21 -6.36 10.14 6.65
C LEU A 21 -5.48 9.05 7.28
N ILE A 22 -5.46 7.83 6.74
CA ILE A 22 -4.53 6.78 7.20
C ILE A 22 -3.08 7.27 7.13
N ARG A 23 -2.74 8.00 6.07
CA ARG A 23 -1.41 8.58 5.86
C ARG A 23 -1.10 9.75 6.80
N ALA A 24 -2.08 10.59 7.11
CA ALA A 24 -1.92 11.76 7.97
C ALA A 24 -1.78 11.35 9.45
N PHE A 25 -2.55 10.37 9.89
CA PHE A 25 -2.55 9.86 11.27
C PHE A 25 -1.57 8.69 11.48
N GLU A 26 -0.67 8.44 10.52
CA GLU A 26 0.22 7.27 10.54
C GLU A 26 1.10 7.21 11.80
N THR A 27 1.51 8.36 12.33
CA THR A 27 2.39 8.49 13.51
C THR A 27 1.67 8.33 14.84
N HIS A 28 0.34 8.52 14.85
CA HIS A 28 -0.47 8.45 16.06
C HIS A 28 -1.17 7.10 16.21
N ILE A 29 -1.62 6.51 15.10
CA ILE A 29 -2.41 5.27 15.11
C ILE A 29 -1.51 4.04 15.15
N PHE A 30 -0.34 4.11 14.54
CA PHE A 30 0.46 2.91 14.28
C PHE A 30 1.88 3.01 14.83
N TYR A 31 2.37 1.91 15.35
CA TYR A 31 3.73 1.76 15.83
C TYR A 31 4.71 1.56 14.66
N ASP A 32 5.53 2.57 14.39
CA ASP A 32 6.62 2.49 13.40
C ASP A 32 7.77 3.46 13.77
N PRO A 33 8.81 2.99 14.49
CA PRO A 33 9.94 3.83 14.87
C PRO A 33 10.80 4.25 13.67
N PHE A 34 10.70 3.56 12.54
CA PHE A 34 11.40 3.95 11.32
C PHE A 34 10.86 5.27 10.76
N LEU A 35 9.60 5.60 11.04
CA LEU A 35 8.96 6.79 10.52
C LEU A 35 9.63 8.09 11.02
N VAL A 36 10.10 8.09 12.27
CA VAL A 36 10.90 9.18 12.85
C VAL A 36 12.35 9.08 12.37
N PHE A 37 12.94 7.88 12.41
CA PHE A 37 14.32 7.65 11.97
C PHE A 37 14.61 8.19 10.56
N PHE A 38 13.72 7.94 9.59
CA PHE A 38 13.90 8.38 8.21
C PHE A 38 13.57 9.87 7.97
N LYS A 39 13.09 10.61 8.98
CA LYS A 39 12.94 12.07 8.93
C LYS A 39 14.21 12.79 9.38
N GLU A 40 15.05 12.13 10.17
CA GLU A 40 16.34 12.61 10.67
C GLU A 40 17.49 12.28 9.71
N ASP A 41 18.73 12.65 10.04
CA ASP A 41 19.91 12.31 9.23
C ASP A 41 20.31 10.83 9.41
N PHE A 42 19.58 9.95 8.72
CA PHE A 42 19.68 8.49 8.81
C PHE A 42 20.92 7.90 8.12
N LYS A 43 21.77 8.72 7.50
CA LYS A 43 22.89 8.24 6.65
C LYS A 43 23.96 7.50 7.44
N ASN A 44 24.19 7.87 8.70
CA ASN A 44 25.22 7.28 9.56
C ASN A 44 24.68 6.78 10.92
N ALA A 45 23.35 6.86 11.12
CA ALA A 45 22.74 6.49 12.39
C ALA A 45 22.43 4.99 12.45
N PRO A 46 22.62 4.32 13.61
CA PRO A 46 22.19 2.94 13.79
C PRO A 46 20.65 2.87 13.71
N LEU A 47 20.13 1.71 13.30
CA LEU A 47 18.68 1.49 13.28
C LEU A 47 18.09 1.71 14.69
N PRO A 48 16.89 2.30 14.78
CA PRO A 48 16.25 2.54 16.07
C PRO A 48 15.93 1.20 16.76
N LYS A 49 15.87 1.20 18.09
CA LYS A 49 15.33 0.04 18.82
C LYS A 49 13.85 -0.10 18.47
N PHE A 50 13.44 -1.29 18.06
CA PHE A 50 12.05 -1.58 17.70
C PHE A 50 11.59 -2.89 18.34
N ASP A 51 10.30 -2.96 18.64
CA ASP A 51 9.60 -4.19 19.00
C ASP A 51 9.14 -4.88 17.71
N SER A 52 9.76 -6.02 17.38
CA SER A 52 9.51 -6.76 16.15
C SER A 52 8.04 -7.13 15.98
N TRP A 53 7.37 -7.59 17.04
CA TRP A 53 5.99 -8.06 16.96
C TRP A 53 5.03 -6.90 16.74
N LYS A 54 5.20 -5.80 17.50
CA LYS A 54 4.38 -4.59 17.31
C LYS A 54 4.57 -4.00 15.92
N LEU A 55 5.81 -3.95 15.43
CA LEU A 55 6.12 -3.43 14.09
C LEU A 55 5.43 -4.27 13.00
N VAL A 56 5.58 -5.59 13.06
CA VAL A 56 4.99 -6.52 12.09
C VAL A 56 3.48 -6.38 12.04
N LEU A 57 2.81 -6.40 13.19
CA LEU A 57 1.36 -6.27 13.26
C LEU A 57 0.87 -4.93 12.71
N ASN A 58 1.57 -3.84 13.02
CA ASN A 58 1.20 -2.51 12.54
C ASN A 58 1.40 -2.37 11.02
N ILE A 59 2.48 -2.92 10.47
CA ILE A 59 2.70 -2.95 9.01
C ILE A 59 1.60 -3.78 8.33
N LEU A 60 1.25 -4.95 8.89
CA LEU A 60 0.19 -5.79 8.36
C LEU A 60 -1.15 -5.07 8.37
N LEU A 61 -1.51 -4.42 9.49
CA LEU A 61 -2.75 -3.66 9.61
C LEU A 61 -2.81 -2.49 8.61
N ARG A 62 -1.72 -1.73 8.48
CA ARG A 62 -1.62 -0.64 7.50
C ARG A 62 -1.78 -1.15 6.08
N TYR A 63 -1.07 -2.23 5.73
CA TYR A 63 -1.15 -2.84 4.42
C TYR A 63 -2.59 -3.28 4.12
N LEU A 64 -3.23 -3.99 5.05
CA LEU A 64 -4.60 -4.46 4.91
C LEU A 64 -5.59 -3.31 4.69
N LEU A 65 -5.52 -2.26 5.52
CA LEU A 65 -6.41 -1.10 5.38
C LEU A 65 -6.24 -0.39 4.03
N ASN A 66 -4.99 -0.17 3.61
CA ASN A 66 -4.69 0.41 2.31
C ASN A 66 -5.19 -0.48 1.17
N THR A 67 -4.99 -1.79 1.24
CA THR A 67 -5.48 -2.75 0.24
C THR A 67 -7.01 -2.76 0.19
N MET A 68 -7.70 -2.78 1.32
CA MET A 68 -9.17 -2.76 1.36
C MET A 68 -9.74 -1.51 0.70
N LEU A 69 -9.21 -0.32 1.03
CA LEU A 69 -9.63 0.93 0.40
C LEU A 69 -9.27 0.96 -1.10
N SER A 70 -8.10 0.45 -1.47
CA SER A 70 -7.65 0.40 -2.86
C SER A 70 -8.52 -0.53 -3.71
N LEU A 71 -8.88 -1.71 -3.19
CA LEU A 71 -9.81 -2.63 -3.84
C LEU A 71 -11.22 -2.04 -3.95
N ALA A 72 -11.67 -1.28 -2.94
CA ALA A 72 -12.93 -0.55 -3.01
C ALA A 72 -12.91 0.51 -4.13
N ILE A 73 -11.82 1.27 -4.28
CA ILE A 73 -11.65 2.22 -5.38
C ILE A 73 -11.73 1.50 -6.73
N ILE A 74 -10.99 0.40 -6.90
CA ILE A 74 -10.99 -0.39 -8.14
C ILE A 74 -12.40 -0.94 -8.43
N PHE A 75 -13.10 -1.45 -7.41
CA PHE A 75 -14.48 -1.90 -7.56
C PHE A 75 -15.42 -0.78 -8.03
N VAL A 76 -15.30 0.42 -7.46
CA VAL A 76 -16.16 1.55 -7.83
C VAL A 76 -15.86 2.05 -9.25
N VAL A 77 -14.58 2.06 -9.66
CA VAL A 77 -14.14 2.50 -10.99
C VAL A 77 -14.59 1.52 -12.07
N PHE A 78 -14.31 0.23 -11.90
CA PHE A 78 -14.52 -0.76 -12.96
C PHE A 78 -15.82 -1.53 -12.84
N LYS A 79 -16.38 -1.65 -11.63
CA LYS A 79 -17.60 -2.42 -11.31
C LYS A 79 -17.56 -3.89 -11.74
N LYS A 80 -16.36 -4.44 -11.95
CA LYS A 80 -16.12 -5.83 -12.33
C LYS A 80 -15.47 -6.60 -11.18
N LYS A 81 -16.18 -7.61 -10.65
CA LYS A 81 -15.66 -8.47 -9.57
C LYS A 81 -14.39 -9.23 -9.98
N ALA A 82 -14.31 -9.66 -11.25
CA ALA A 82 -13.14 -10.38 -11.77
C ALA A 82 -11.84 -9.55 -11.65
N LEU A 83 -11.87 -8.27 -12.02
CA LEU A 83 -10.70 -7.39 -11.88
C LEU A 83 -10.32 -7.16 -10.42
N VAL A 84 -11.30 -7.02 -9.52
CA VAL A 84 -11.04 -6.87 -8.09
C VAL A 84 -10.38 -8.13 -7.51
N GLN A 85 -10.87 -9.33 -7.87
CA GLN A 85 -10.26 -10.59 -7.46
C GLN A 85 -8.83 -10.73 -7.98
N PHE A 86 -8.61 -10.46 -9.27
CA PHE A 86 -7.28 -10.46 -9.87
C PHE A 86 -6.33 -9.50 -9.14
N THR A 87 -6.79 -8.28 -8.87
CA THR A 87 -5.98 -7.28 -8.17
C THR A 87 -5.71 -7.69 -6.73
N ALA A 88 -6.68 -8.28 -6.03
CA ALA A 88 -6.50 -8.77 -4.66
C ALA A 88 -5.41 -9.87 -4.59
N ILE A 89 -5.36 -10.76 -5.58
CA ILE A 89 -4.30 -11.78 -5.70
C ILE A 89 -2.94 -11.09 -5.91
N LEU A 90 -2.87 -10.07 -6.79
CA LEU A 90 -1.62 -9.32 -7.00
C LEU A 90 -1.16 -8.60 -5.72
N TYR A 91 -2.07 -7.95 -4.99
CA TYR A 91 -1.76 -7.36 -3.69
C TYR A 91 -1.17 -8.43 -2.76
N LEU A 92 -1.84 -9.57 -2.59
CA LEU A 92 -1.33 -10.65 -1.73
C LEU A 92 0.06 -11.14 -2.17
N PHE A 93 0.28 -11.34 -3.46
CA PHE A 93 1.57 -11.75 -4.01
C PHE A 93 2.68 -10.74 -3.69
N PHE A 94 2.44 -9.45 -3.96
CA PHE A 94 3.41 -8.39 -3.63
C PHE A 94 3.63 -8.25 -2.12
N PHE A 95 2.59 -8.43 -1.31
CA PHE A 95 2.71 -8.43 0.14
C PHE A 95 3.69 -9.51 0.61
N VAL A 96 3.50 -10.76 0.18
CA VAL A 96 4.36 -11.88 0.60
C VAL A 96 5.82 -11.60 0.24
N ILE A 97 6.08 -11.14 -0.99
CA ILE A 97 7.44 -10.85 -1.45
C ILE A 97 8.06 -9.68 -0.67
N LEU A 98 7.37 -8.55 -0.60
CA LEU A 98 7.90 -7.34 0.03
C LEU A 98 8.03 -7.50 1.55
N PHE A 99 7.07 -8.16 2.17
CA PHE A 99 7.09 -8.41 3.62
C PHE A 99 8.21 -9.37 4.00
N SER A 100 8.41 -10.44 3.22
CA SER A 100 9.55 -11.36 3.40
C SER A 100 10.89 -10.62 3.22
N GLY A 101 11.00 -9.80 2.18
CA GLY A 101 12.17 -8.94 1.95
C GLY A 101 12.41 -7.96 3.10
N PHE A 102 11.36 -7.32 3.61
CA PHE A 102 11.43 -6.41 4.75
C PHE A 102 11.94 -7.11 6.02
N TYR A 103 11.39 -8.28 6.33
CA TYR A 103 11.82 -9.06 7.49
C TYR A 103 13.27 -9.55 7.38
N PHE A 104 13.69 -9.97 6.18
CA PHE A 104 15.07 -10.35 5.90
C PHE A 104 16.05 -9.18 6.08
N LEU A 105 15.67 -7.99 5.61
CA LEU A 105 16.47 -6.77 5.78
C LEU A 105 16.62 -6.38 7.24
N LEU A 106 15.57 -6.53 8.06
CA LEU A 106 15.64 -6.26 9.50
C LEU A 106 16.48 -7.30 10.26
N SER A 107 16.51 -8.55 9.79
CA SER A 107 17.24 -9.63 10.45
C SER A 107 18.75 -9.64 10.13
N SER A 108 19.15 -8.92 9.09
CA SER A 108 20.53 -8.86 8.60
C SER A 108 21.41 -8.01 9.53
N LYS A 109 22.39 -8.62 10.21
CA LYS A 109 23.21 -7.97 11.26
C LYS A 109 24.40 -7.15 10.76
N THR A 110 24.87 -7.39 9.55
CA THR A 110 26.22 -6.95 9.14
C THR A 110 26.23 -5.58 8.45
N THR A 111 25.24 -5.25 7.63
CA THR A 111 25.08 -3.92 6.99
C THR A 111 23.68 -3.82 6.39
N VAL A 112 22.71 -3.30 7.16
CA VAL A 112 21.38 -3.06 6.59
C VAL A 112 21.49 -1.94 5.57
N ASN A 113 21.12 -2.22 4.32
CA ASN A 113 20.98 -1.18 3.31
C ASN A 113 19.76 -0.31 3.67
N VAL A 114 20.01 0.80 4.35
CA VAL A 114 19.00 1.72 4.88
C VAL A 114 18.09 2.26 3.77
N TRP A 115 18.64 2.50 2.57
CA TRP A 115 17.85 2.90 1.40
C TRP A 115 16.90 1.80 0.94
N LEU A 116 17.37 0.57 0.86
CA LEU A 116 16.54 -0.56 0.47
C LEU A 116 15.40 -0.79 1.49
N LEU A 117 15.71 -0.73 2.79
CA LEU A 117 14.72 -0.82 3.85
C LEU A 117 13.66 0.28 3.73
N PHE A 118 14.09 1.50 3.39
CA PHE A 118 13.20 2.62 3.16
C PHE A 118 12.24 2.39 2.00
N TYR A 119 12.75 1.95 0.83
CA TYR A 119 11.92 1.73 -0.34
C TYR A 119 10.94 0.58 -0.13
N VAL A 120 11.40 -0.57 0.39
CA VAL A 120 10.52 -1.71 0.69
C VAL A 120 9.42 -1.30 1.67
N ARG A 121 9.77 -0.55 2.73
CA ARG A 121 8.78 -0.05 3.69
C ARG A 121 7.74 0.84 3.03
N ARG A 122 8.14 1.74 2.13
CA ARG A 122 7.19 2.63 1.43
C ARG A 122 6.19 1.86 0.58
N PHE A 123 6.61 0.81 -0.12
CA PHE A 123 5.68 -0.03 -0.89
C PHE A 123 4.68 -0.78 0.01
N LEU A 124 5.08 -1.18 1.21
CA LEU A 124 4.19 -1.84 2.17
C LEU A 124 3.22 -0.87 2.86
N ILE A 125 3.67 0.35 3.16
CA ILE A 125 2.94 1.26 4.04
C ILE A 125 2.13 2.30 3.27
N GLN A 126 2.58 2.69 2.07
CA GLN A 126 1.91 3.70 1.26
C GLN A 126 1.00 3.05 0.22
N PRO A 127 -0.13 3.68 -0.14
CA PRO A 127 -1.05 3.16 -1.16
C PRO A 127 -0.50 3.37 -2.59
N ILE A 128 0.77 3.03 -2.86
CA ILE A 128 1.40 3.20 -4.18
C ILE A 128 0.76 2.25 -5.20
N PHE A 129 0.37 1.05 -4.77
CA PHE A 129 -0.23 0.04 -5.64
C PHE A 129 -1.52 0.49 -6.30
N VAL A 130 -2.37 1.30 -5.64
CA VAL A 130 -3.62 1.76 -6.26
C VAL A 130 -3.34 2.69 -7.44
N LEU A 131 -2.32 3.55 -7.30
CA LEU A 131 -1.89 4.46 -8.36
C LEU A 131 -1.31 3.71 -9.56
N LEU A 132 -0.72 2.53 -9.32
CA LEU A 132 -0.20 1.65 -10.38
C LEU A 132 -1.31 0.82 -11.03
N PHE A 133 -2.18 0.20 -10.23
CA PHE A 133 -3.16 -0.75 -10.74
C PHE A 133 -4.34 -0.08 -11.45
N VAL A 134 -4.81 1.09 -11.00
CA VAL A 134 -5.91 1.78 -11.67
C VAL A 134 -5.61 2.06 -13.16
N PRO A 135 -4.49 2.70 -13.55
CA PRO A 135 -4.19 2.93 -14.96
C PRO A 135 -3.87 1.62 -15.71
N ALA A 136 -3.21 0.65 -15.06
CA ALA A 136 -2.91 -0.64 -15.69
C ALA A 136 -4.18 -1.42 -16.07
N LEU A 137 -5.14 -1.52 -15.13
CA LEU A 137 -6.44 -2.15 -15.36
C LEU A 137 -7.28 -1.37 -16.37
N TYR A 138 -7.18 -0.03 -16.37
CA TYR A 138 -7.85 0.81 -17.36
C TYR A 138 -7.37 0.51 -18.78
N TYR A 139 -6.06 0.37 -18.96
CA TYR A 139 -5.48 0.01 -20.25
C TYR A 139 -5.86 -1.41 -20.69
N GLN A 140 -5.87 -2.37 -19.76
CA GLN A 140 -6.33 -3.74 -20.03
C GLN A 140 -7.78 -3.76 -20.51
N GLU A 141 -8.68 -3.09 -19.78
CA GLU A 141 -10.11 -2.99 -20.11
C GLU A 141 -10.35 -2.35 -21.49
N GLN A 142 -9.55 -1.34 -21.86
CA GLN A 142 -9.69 -0.72 -23.16
C GLN A 142 -9.26 -1.64 -24.30
N LYS A 143 -8.20 -2.43 -24.10
CA LYS A 143 -7.76 -3.44 -25.07
C LYS A 143 -8.80 -4.53 -25.28
N GLU A 144 -9.38 -5.04 -24.20
CA GLU A 144 -10.45 -6.05 -24.28
C GLU A 144 -11.65 -5.55 -25.07
N LYS A 145 -12.02 -4.27 -24.93
CA LYS A 145 -13.12 -3.66 -25.71
C LYS A 145 -12.79 -3.46 -27.19
N ASN A 146 -11.54 -3.17 -27.53
CA ASN A 146 -11.12 -2.91 -28.91
C ASN A 146 -10.85 -4.21 -29.71
N ASN A 147 -10.71 -5.35 -29.03
CA ASN A 147 -10.49 -6.67 -29.62
C ASN A 147 -11.80 -7.46 -29.84
N ILE A 148 -12.96 -6.84 -29.58
CA ILE A 148 -14.32 -7.33 -29.84
C ILE A 148 -14.91 -6.48 -30.96
#